data_AF-A0A956HXH6-F1
#
_entry.id   AF-A0A956HXH6-F1
#
_cell.length_a   1.000
_cell.length_b   1.000
_cell.length_c   1.000
_cell.angle_alpha   90.00
_cell.angle_beta   90.00
_cell.angle_gamma   90.00
#
_symmetry.space_group_name_H-M   'P 1'
#
loop_
_entity.id
_entity.type
_entity.pdbx_description
1 polymer ?
#
loop_
_entity_poly.entity_id
_entity_poly.type
_entity_poly.pdbx_seq_one_letter_code
_entity_poly.pdbx_strand_id
1 'polypeptide(L)'
;MRLERLAQALDRVRQHARSDAPKLDRLAVRRKGALVVVDVGQVLYFEVKDELVWAITRDDRYALDMSLTEIESRVGPEFFRSHRSVLVRVSAIAAIEPTGAGASDIVIDHPEAPRVSLARERTKALKEIIPVLG
;
A
#
# COMPACT_ATOMS: atom_id res chain seq x y z
N MET A 1 -2.99 32.72 10.96
CA MET A 1 -1.85 31.92 10.44
C MET A 1 -1.45 30.68 11.26
N ARG A 2 -1.48 30.64 12.61
CA ARG A 2 -1.21 29.39 13.38
C ARG A 2 -2.49 28.57 13.67
N LEU A 3 -3.61 29.25 13.90
CA LEU A 3 -4.92 28.63 14.19
C LEU A 3 -5.52 27.92 12.97
N GLU A 4 -5.32 28.46 11.76
CA GLU A 4 -5.83 27.90 10.50
C GLU A 4 -5.14 26.58 10.12
N ARG A 5 -3.82 26.46 10.39
CA ARG A 5 -3.07 25.21 10.17
C ARG A 5 -3.48 24.12 11.14
N LEU A 6 -3.77 24.48 12.40
CA LEU A 6 -4.29 23.55 13.39
C LEU A 6 -5.71 23.10 13.04
N ALA A 7 -6.56 24.01 12.57
CA ALA A 7 -7.90 23.68 12.11
C ALA A 7 -7.86 22.73 10.90
N GLN A 8 -6.99 22.98 9.90
CA GLN A 8 -6.79 22.06 8.78
C GLN A 8 -6.24 20.70 9.20
N ALA A 9 -5.33 20.65 10.17
CA ALA A 9 -4.81 19.39 10.71
C ALA A 9 -5.91 18.60 11.43
N LEU A 10 -6.74 19.27 12.24
CA LEU A 10 -7.88 18.66 12.93
C LEU A 10 -8.97 18.20 11.95
N ASP A 11 -9.20 18.95 10.87
CA ASP A 11 -10.18 18.59 9.85
C ASP A 11 -9.72 17.37 9.05
N ARG A 12 -8.43 17.27 8.73
CA ARG A 12 -7.84 16.06 8.14
C ARG A 12 -7.98 14.84 9.05
N VAL A 13 -7.75 14.98 10.36
CA VAL A 13 -7.95 13.90 11.34
C VAL A 13 -9.42 13.49 11.45
N ARG A 14 -10.35 14.46 11.42
CA ARG A 14 -11.80 14.20 11.45
C ARG A 14 -12.31 13.54 10.17
N GLN A 15 -11.76 13.91 9.02
CA GLN A 15 -12.05 13.27 7.74
C GLN A 15 -11.49 11.84 7.67
N HIS A 16 -10.34 11.57 8.30
CA HIS A 16 -9.78 10.22 8.44
C HIS A 16 -10.62 9.31 9.36
N ALA A 17 -11.32 9.87 10.35
CA ALA A 17 -12.15 9.11 11.30
C ALA A 17 -13.54 8.74 10.75
N ARG A 18 -13.96 9.33 9.62
CA ARG A 18 -15.20 8.95 8.91
C ARG A 18 -14.85 8.00 7.78
N SER A 19 -14.95 6.70 8.05
CA SER A 19 -14.81 5.62 7.06
C SER A 19 -16.03 5.55 6.12
N ASP A 20 -16.26 6.64 5.38
CA ASP A 20 -17.20 6.78 4.24
C ASP A 20 -16.47 7.29 2.99
N ALA A 21 -15.13 7.27 3.00
CA ALA A 21 -14.36 7.70 1.84
C ALA A 21 -14.64 6.75 0.66
N PRO A 22 -14.91 7.27 -0.55
CA PRO A 22 -15.21 6.44 -1.71
C PRO A 22 -14.05 5.49 -2.01
N LYS A 23 -14.40 4.31 -2.56
CA LYS A 23 -13.43 3.31 -3.01
C LYS A 23 -12.40 3.98 -3.93
N LEU A 24 -11.13 3.65 -3.70
CA LEU A 24 -10.02 4.18 -4.48
C LEU A 24 -9.73 3.24 -5.66
N ASP A 25 -10.38 3.49 -6.80
CA ASP A 25 -10.16 2.71 -8.03
C ASP A 25 -9.14 3.35 -8.98
N ARG A 26 -8.94 4.66 -8.89
CA ARG A 26 -7.99 5.42 -9.73
C ARG A 26 -7.22 6.45 -8.92
N LEU A 27 -5.94 6.63 -9.25
CA LEU A 27 -5.03 7.59 -8.66
C LEU A 27 -4.65 8.65 -9.70
N ALA A 28 -5.01 9.91 -9.46
CA ALA A 28 -4.54 11.02 -10.28
C ALA A 28 -3.24 11.58 -9.67
N VAL A 29 -2.11 11.31 -10.30
CA VAL A 29 -0.77 11.62 -9.79
C VAL A 29 -0.06 12.63 -10.68
N ARG A 30 0.67 13.57 -10.07
CA ARG A 30 1.41 14.58 -10.85
C ARG A 30 2.77 14.05 -11.27
N ARG A 31 3.04 14.03 -12.56
CA ARG A 31 4.30 13.56 -13.16
C ARG A 31 4.77 14.55 -14.21
N LYS A 32 5.98 15.09 -14.04
CA LYS A 32 6.62 16.03 -15.00
C LYS A 32 5.69 17.18 -15.45
N GLY A 33 4.89 17.71 -14.52
CA GLY A 33 3.96 18.82 -14.80
C GLY A 33 2.57 18.42 -15.31
N ALA A 34 2.34 17.14 -15.63
CA ALA A 34 1.03 16.63 -16.07
C ALA A 34 0.36 15.77 -14.97
N LEU A 35 -0.96 15.62 -15.05
CA LEU A 35 -1.72 14.64 -14.28
C LEU A 35 -1.77 13.32 -15.06
N VAL A 36 -1.24 12.26 -14.47
CA VAL A 36 -1.34 10.88 -14.97
C VAL A 36 -2.37 10.16 -14.12
N VAL A 37 -3.27 9.43 -14.76
CA VAL A 37 -4.26 8.61 -14.06
C VAL A 37 -3.77 7.17 -14.06
N VAL A 38 -3.58 6.61 -12.88
CA VAL A 38 -3.15 5.23 -12.65
C VAL A 38 -4.36 4.43 -12.17
N ASP A 39 -4.61 3.30 -12.81
CA ASP A 39 -5.61 2.33 -12.36
C ASP A 39 -5.04 1.57 -11.14
N VAL A 40 -5.78 1.57 -10.02
CA VAL A 40 -5.37 0.85 -8.80
C VAL A 40 -5.29 -0.65 -9.06
N GLY A 41 -6.06 -1.18 -10.01
CA GLY A 41 -5.98 -2.54 -10.52
C GLY A 41 -4.58 -2.95 -11.01
N GLN A 42 -3.79 -1.99 -11.49
CA GLN A 42 -2.43 -2.22 -11.99
C GLN A 42 -1.34 -2.08 -10.91
N VAL A 43 -1.71 -1.64 -9.72
CA VAL A 43 -0.78 -1.49 -8.58
C VAL A 43 -0.56 -2.85 -7.94
N LEU A 44 0.70 -3.28 -7.91
CA LEU A 44 1.14 -4.54 -7.29
C LEU A 44 1.33 -4.36 -5.78
N TYR A 45 1.86 -3.24 -5.35
CA TYR A 45 1.96 -2.88 -3.94
C TYR A 45 2.18 -1.38 -3.77
N PHE A 46 1.90 -0.90 -2.56
CA PHE A 46 2.28 0.42 -2.09
C PHE A 46 3.39 0.28 -1.05
N GLU A 47 4.39 1.16 -1.10
CA GLU A 47 5.47 1.19 -0.12
C GLU A 47 5.75 2.60 0.39
N VAL A 48 6.13 2.73 1.65
CA VAL A 48 6.73 3.97 2.17
C VAL A 48 8.23 3.92 1.92
N LYS A 49 8.74 4.89 1.16
CA LYS A 49 10.16 5.06 0.88
C LYS A 49 10.48 6.54 0.68
N ASP A 50 11.57 7.00 1.29
CA ASP A 50 12.01 8.40 1.24
C ASP A 50 10.88 9.38 1.66
N GLU A 51 10.20 9.05 2.76
CA GLU A 51 9.07 9.82 3.34
C GLU A 51 7.79 9.90 2.49
N LEU A 52 7.79 9.28 1.31
CA LEU A 52 6.65 9.25 0.40
C LEU A 52 6.04 7.85 0.32
N VAL A 53 4.74 7.79 0.02
CA VAL A 53 4.11 6.55 -0.41
C VAL A 53 4.25 6.43 -1.92
N TRP A 54 4.74 5.27 -2.36
CA TRP A 54 4.88 4.93 -3.77
C TRP A 54 3.85 3.87 -4.13
N ALA A 55 3.06 4.10 -5.17
CA ALA A 55 2.32 3.05 -5.87
C ALA A 55 3.23 2.41 -6.91
N ILE A 56 3.49 1.11 -6.77
CA ILE A 56 4.35 0.35 -7.67
C ILE A 56 3.48 -0.47 -8.62
N THR A 57 3.58 -0.21 -9.91
CA THR A 57 2.99 -1.04 -10.97
C THR A 57 4.07 -1.92 -11.58
N ARG A 58 3.73 -2.77 -12.56
CA ARG A 58 4.75 -3.58 -13.27
C ARG A 58 5.78 -2.72 -14.00
N ASP A 59 5.35 -1.57 -14.51
CA ASP A 59 6.14 -0.78 -15.46
C ASP A 59 6.71 0.51 -14.85
N ASP A 60 6.19 0.97 -13.71
CA ASP A 60 6.56 2.28 -13.16
C ASP A 60 6.22 2.43 -11.67
N ARG A 61 6.62 3.57 -11.11
CA ARG A 61 6.26 3.98 -9.75
C ARG A 61 5.76 5.40 -9.67
N TYR A 62 4.78 5.63 -8.79
CA TYR A 62 4.10 6.90 -8.65
C TYR A 62 4.10 7.36 -7.20
N ALA A 63 4.68 8.53 -6.93
CA ALA A 63 4.64 9.14 -5.60
C ALA A 63 3.23 9.68 -5.31
N LEU A 64 2.74 9.40 -4.11
CA LEU A 64 1.42 9.79 -3.63
C LEU A 64 1.56 10.74 -2.43
N ASP A 65 0.70 11.75 -2.40
CA ASP A 65 0.48 12.61 -1.23
C ASP A 65 -0.70 12.06 -0.39
N MET A 66 -0.59 10.78 -0.02
CA MET A 66 -1.56 10.05 0.81
C MET A 66 -0.81 9.13 1.76
N SER A 67 -1.35 8.92 2.96
CA SER A 67 -0.78 7.94 3.88
C SER A 67 -1.15 6.51 3.49
N LEU A 68 -0.31 5.54 3.84
CA LEU A 68 -0.64 4.13 3.61
C LEU A 68 -1.93 3.70 4.33
N THR A 69 -2.22 4.26 5.50
CA THR A 69 -3.45 3.98 6.25
C THR A 69 -4.69 4.52 5.54
N GLU A 70 -4.58 5.69 4.90
CA GLU A 70 -5.65 6.28 4.08
C GLU A 70 -5.90 5.47 2.80
N ILE A 71 -4.85 4.93 2.19
CA ILE A 71 -4.98 4.06 1.02
C ILE A 71 -5.65 2.74 1.43
N GLU A 72 -5.15 2.10 2.50
CA GLU A 72 -5.67 0.83 3.03
C GLU A 72 -7.17 0.88 3.30
N SER A 73 -7.69 2.00 3.84
CA SER A 73 -9.12 2.15 4.12
C SER A 73 -10.00 2.29 2.87
N ARG A 74 -9.42 2.57 1.69
CA ARG A 74 -10.17 2.83 0.44
C ARG A 74 -9.98 1.77 -0.64
N VAL A 75 -8.89 0.99 -0.63
CA VAL A 75 -8.62 -0.04 -1.65
C VAL A 75 -9.29 -1.38 -1.35
N GLY A 76 -9.74 -1.59 -0.11
CA GLY A 76 -10.50 -2.77 0.29
C GLY A 76 -9.66 -4.06 0.41
N PRO A 77 -10.30 -5.24 0.43
CA PRO A 77 -9.66 -6.52 0.79
C PRO A 77 -8.74 -7.09 -0.29
N GLU A 78 -8.67 -6.48 -1.47
CA GLU A 78 -7.74 -6.85 -2.55
C GLU A 78 -6.27 -6.63 -2.14
N PHE A 79 -6.05 -5.77 -1.13
CA PHE A 79 -4.75 -5.47 -0.58
C PHE A 79 -4.60 -5.95 0.85
N PHE A 80 -3.39 -6.37 1.19
CA PHE A 80 -3.02 -6.84 2.51
C PHE A 80 -1.85 -6.03 3.05
N ARG A 81 -1.99 -5.51 4.27
CA ARG A 81 -0.91 -4.83 4.98
C ARG A 81 0.09 -5.86 5.50
N SER A 82 1.14 -6.13 4.73
CA SER A 82 2.18 -7.12 5.07
C SER A 82 3.21 -6.59 6.07
N HIS A 83 3.45 -5.27 6.05
CA HIS A 83 4.38 -4.59 6.94
C HIS A 83 3.90 -3.16 7.20
N ARG A 84 4.41 -2.50 8.26
CA ARG A 84 4.05 -1.10 8.57
C ARG A 84 4.34 -0.13 7.42
N SER A 85 5.25 -0.47 6.51
CA SER A 85 5.62 0.33 5.34
C SER A 85 5.15 -0.29 4.01
N VAL A 86 4.37 -1.37 4.01
CA VAL A 86 3.99 -2.09 2.78
C VAL A 86 2.53 -2.51 2.81
N LEU A 87 1.81 -2.23 1.72
CA LEU A 87 0.47 -2.71 1.44
C LEU A 87 0.47 -3.41 0.08
N VAL A 88 0.35 -4.73 0.05
CA VAL A 88 0.56 -5.56 -1.14
C VAL A 88 -0.77 -6.06 -1.72
N ARG A 89 -0.92 -6.09 -3.04
CA ARG A 89 -2.06 -6.73 -3.71
C ARG A 89 -1.97 -8.24 -3.54
N VAL A 90 -3.01 -8.86 -2.99
CA VAL A 90 -3.05 -10.30 -2.70
C VAL A 90 -2.81 -11.14 -3.96
N SER A 91 -3.43 -10.76 -5.08
CA SER A 91 -3.26 -11.46 -6.36
C SER A 91 -1.88 -11.30 -7.01
N ALA A 92 -1.03 -10.39 -6.51
CA ALA A 92 0.33 -10.20 -6.99
C ALA A 92 1.37 -11.04 -6.23
N ILE A 93 0.97 -11.72 -5.15
CA ILE A 93 1.83 -12.55 -4.31
C ILE A 93 2.15 -13.85 -5.05
N ALA A 94 3.42 -14.03 -5.42
CA ALA A 94 3.91 -15.23 -6.11
C ALA A 94 4.43 -16.29 -5.14
N ALA A 95 5.09 -15.88 -4.04
CA ALA A 95 5.59 -16.79 -3.01
C ALA A 95 5.75 -16.08 -1.66
N ILE A 96 5.91 -16.88 -0.60
CA ILE A 96 6.32 -16.41 0.73
C ILE A 96 7.63 -17.13 1.08
N GLU A 97 8.72 -16.38 1.21
CA GLU A 97 10.06 -16.90 1.45
C GLU A 97 10.52 -16.56 2.88
N PRO A 98 10.88 -17.56 3.71
CA PRO A 98 11.52 -17.29 4.99
C PRO A 98 12.89 -16.62 4.80
N THR A 99 13.13 -15.51 5.50
CA THR A 99 14.42 -14.80 5.45
C THR A 99 15.31 -15.10 6.66
N GLY A 100 14.82 -15.92 7.60
CA GLY A 100 15.52 -16.29 8.84
C GLY A 100 14.99 -15.54 10.06
N ALA A 101 15.32 -16.02 11.26
CA ALA A 101 14.91 -15.43 12.55
C ALA A 101 13.39 -15.16 12.73
N GLY A 102 12.54 -15.90 11.99
CA GLY A 102 11.08 -15.73 12.02
C GLY A 102 10.55 -14.55 11.19
N ALA A 103 11.40 -13.92 10.38
CA ALA A 103 10.99 -12.98 9.33
C ALA A 103 10.73 -13.74 8.02
N SER A 104 9.95 -13.11 7.14
CA SER A 104 9.68 -13.62 5.80
C SER A 104 9.53 -12.45 4.84
N ASP A 105 9.78 -12.71 3.57
CA ASP A 105 9.47 -11.81 2.48
C ASP A 105 8.34 -12.40 1.64
N ILE A 106 7.56 -11.51 1.05
CA ILE A 106 6.62 -11.82 -0.02
C ILE A 106 7.35 -11.59 -1.33
N VAL A 107 7.34 -12.60 -2.19
CA VAL A 107 7.82 -12.48 -3.56
C VAL A 107 6.67 -11.97 -4.44
N ILE A 108 6.95 -10.92 -5.20
CA ILE A 108 6.06 -10.31 -6.19
C ILE A 108 6.59 -10.62 -7.59
N ASP A 109 5.69 -10.90 -8.54
CA ASP A 109 6.05 -10.95 -9.96
C ASP A 109 6.27 -9.52 -10.52
N HIS A 110 7.41 -8.94 -10.16
CA HIS A 110 7.88 -7.63 -10.64
C HIS A 110 9.33 -7.76 -11.12
N PRO A 111 9.70 -7.21 -12.30
CA PRO A 111 11.03 -7.38 -12.89
C PRO A 111 12.18 -6.82 -12.04
N GLU A 112 12.00 -5.63 -11.45
CA GLU A 112 13.07 -4.94 -10.71
C GLU A 112 12.96 -5.00 -9.19
N ALA A 113 11.76 -5.16 -8.62
CA ALA A 113 11.50 -5.14 -7.18
C ALA A 113 10.68 -6.37 -6.76
N PRO A 114 11.28 -7.58 -6.77
CA PRO A 114 10.55 -8.82 -6.61
C PRO A 114 10.22 -9.17 -5.16
N ARG A 115 10.60 -8.36 -4.16
CA ARG A 115 10.45 -8.71 -2.75
C ARG A 115 9.92 -7.54 -1.91
N VAL A 116 8.95 -7.83 -1.05
CA VAL A 116 8.45 -6.91 -0.03
C VAL A 116 8.38 -7.59 1.33
N SER A 117 8.64 -6.84 2.40
CA SER A 117 8.71 -7.41 3.74
C SER A 117 7.35 -7.91 4.25
N LEU A 118 7.38 -9.05 4.93
CA LEU A 118 6.26 -9.60 5.71
C LEU A 118 6.63 -9.63 7.19
N ALA A 119 5.92 -8.84 7.99
CA ALA A 119 6.13 -8.83 9.43
C ALA A 119 5.71 -10.17 10.06
N ARG A 120 6.44 -10.59 11.09
CA ARG A 120 6.24 -11.87 11.78
C ARG A 120 4.80 -12.02 12.28
N GLU A 121 4.26 -10.96 12.89
CA GLU A 121 2.89 -10.89 13.41
C GLU A 121 1.82 -10.92 12.31
N ARG A 122 2.17 -10.55 11.06
CA ARG A 122 1.27 -10.57 9.90
C ARG A 122 1.28 -11.89 9.15
N THR A 123 2.27 -12.76 9.39
CA THR A 123 2.43 -14.04 8.68
C THR A 123 1.21 -14.94 8.83
N LYS A 124 0.66 -15.05 10.05
CA LYS A 124 -0.53 -15.89 10.29
C LYS A 124 -1.75 -15.38 9.51
N ALA A 125 -2.00 -14.06 9.55
CA ALA A 125 -3.12 -13.45 8.85
C ALA A 125 -3.02 -13.62 7.33
N LEU A 126 -1.81 -13.54 6.75
CA LEU A 126 -1.64 -13.80 5.32
C LEU A 126 -1.96 -15.25 4.94
N LYS A 127 -1.56 -16.22 5.78
CA LYS A 127 -1.86 -17.65 5.56
C LYS A 127 -3.34 -18.00 5.72
N GLU A 128 -4.13 -17.16 6.37
CA GLU A 128 -5.59 -17.31 6.42
C GLU A 128 -6.25 -16.81 5.12
N ILE A 129 -5.67 -15.80 4.47
CA ILE A 129 -6.12 -15.26 3.18
C ILE A 129 -5.67 -16.16 2.01
N ILE A 130 -4.45 -16.68 2.09
CA ILE A 130 -3.87 -17.62 1.12
C ILE A 130 -3.57 -18.92 1.88
N PRO A 131 -4.55 -19.84 1.99
CA PRO A 131 -4.38 -21.09 2.69
C PRO A 131 -3.21 -21.89 2.11
N VAL A 132 -2.29 -22.31 2.98
CA VAL A 132 -1.23 -23.24 2.59
C VAL A 132 -1.86 -24.62 2.47
N LEU A 133 -1.96 -25.10 1.24
CA LEU A 133 -2.36 -26.48 0.95
C LEU A 133 -1.11 -27.34 1.02
N GLY A 134 -1.12 -28.31 1.94
CA GLY A 134 -0.09 -29.34 2.11
C GLY A 134 -0.63 -30.70 1.73
#